data_AF-A0A644UGB9-F1
#
_entry.id   AF-A0A644UGB9-F1
#
_cell.length_a   1.000
_cell.length_b   1.000
_cell.length_c   1.000
_cell.angle_alpha   90.00
_cell.angle_beta   90.00
_cell.angle_gamma   90.00
#
_symmetry.space_group_name_H-M   'P 1'
#
loop_
_entity.id
_entity.type
_entity.pdbx_description
1 polymer ?
#
loop_
_entity_poly.entity_id
_entity_poly.type
_entity_poly.pdbx_seq_one_letter_code
_entity_poly.pdbx_strand_id
1 'polypeptide(L)'
;MIEHVHKHITSELQQNAKTDIIFILASIALNLIALAINAGSVEKSRTDDTALFVMFIFVALIIIINLVAIIGLTKGKQTRAKLLNGLINMYRDQQVDKYYDASLLTSYSVRYNLFILVVVCTGIISIIVPFVMR
;
A
#
# COMPACT_ATOMS: atom_id res chain seq x y z
N MET A 1 11.10 -32.26 -6.63
CA MET A 1 11.67 -30.93 -6.91
C MET A 1 10.60 -29.89 -7.25
N ILE A 2 9.68 -30.17 -8.18
CA ILE A 2 8.59 -29.25 -8.56
C ILE A 2 7.70 -28.88 -7.38
N GLU A 3 7.38 -29.84 -6.50
CA GLU A 3 6.61 -29.57 -5.27
C GLU A 3 7.32 -28.58 -4.32
N HIS A 4 8.65 -28.65 -4.20
CA HIS A 4 9.41 -27.67 -3.41
C HIS A 4 9.35 -26.27 -4.03
N VAL A 5 9.43 -26.16 -5.36
CA VAL A 5 9.28 -24.88 -6.07
C VAL A 5 7.87 -24.32 -5.90
N HIS A 6 6.84 -25.17 -6.05
CA HIS A 6 5.45 -24.80 -5.78
C HIS A 6 5.25 -24.27 -4.36
N LYS A 7 5.77 -24.99 -3.36
CA LYS A 7 5.70 -24.60 -1.95
C LYS A 7 6.44 -23.29 -1.69
N HIS A 8 7.61 -23.11 -2.30
CA HIS A 8 8.36 -21.87 -2.18
C HIS A 8 7.61 -20.68 -2.80
N ILE A 9 7.14 -20.80 -4.05
CA ILE A 9 6.35 -19.76 -4.73
C ILE A 9 5.10 -19.38 -3.93
N THR A 10 4.36 -20.37 -3.43
CA THR A 10 3.15 -20.13 -2.65
C THR A 10 3.46 -19.47 -1.30
N SER A 11 4.56 -19.85 -0.63
CA SER A 11 5.01 -19.17 0.59
C SER A 11 5.41 -17.70 0.35
N GLU A 12 6.12 -17.41 -0.74
CA GLU A 12 6.49 -16.05 -1.14
C GLU A 12 5.26 -15.20 -1.47
N LEU A 13 4.26 -15.76 -2.16
CA LEU A 13 2.98 -15.10 -2.42
C LEU A 13 2.23 -14.74 -1.12
N GLN A 14 2.27 -15.63 -0.13
CA GLN A 14 1.65 -15.38 1.18
C GLN A 14 2.41 -14.32 1.98
N GLN A 15 3.75 -14.37 1.97
CA GLN A 15 4.59 -13.38 2.63
C GLN A 15 4.41 -12.00 2.02
N ASN A 16 4.42 -11.91 0.69
CA ASN A 16 4.17 -10.66 -0.02
C ASN A 16 2.80 -10.06 0.37
N ALA A 17 1.74 -10.86 0.44
CA ALA A 17 0.42 -10.39 0.86
C ALA A 17 0.41 -9.84 2.30
N LYS A 18 1.15 -10.46 3.24
CA LYS A 18 1.29 -9.96 4.62
C LYS A 18 2.00 -8.60 4.65
N THR A 19 3.10 -8.47 3.92
CA THR A 19 3.85 -7.21 3.82
C THR A 19 2.99 -6.09 3.22
N ASP A 20 2.21 -6.38 2.19
CA ASP A 20 1.30 -5.40 1.57
C ASP A 20 0.23 -4.91 2.56
N ILE A 21 -0.36 -5.80 3.36
CA ILE A 21 -1.32 -5.45 4.41
C ILE A 21 -0.68 -4.50 5.43
N ILE A 22 0.55 -4.78 5.85
CA ILE A 22 1.28 -3.93 6.80
C ILE A 22 1.50 -2.53 6.22
N PHE A 23 1.93 -2.41 4.96
CA PHE A 23 2.09 -1.11 4.32
C PHE A 23 0.79 -0.31 4.25
N ILE A 24 -0.31 -0.96 3.87
CA ILE A 24 -1.63 -0.31 3.75
C ILE A 24 -2.10 0.18 5.12
N LEU A 25 -2.12 -0.70 6.12
CA LEU A 25 -2.63 -0.38 7.45
C LEU A 25 -1.76 0.65 8.15
N ALA A 26 -0.43 0.55 8.05
CA ALA A 26 0.48 1.51 8.64
C ALA A 26 0.30 2.90 7.99
N SER A 27 0.19 2.97 6.66
CA SER A 27 -0.01 4.23 5.95
C SER A 27 -1.34 4.88 6.32
N ILE A 28 -2.44 4.13 6.33
CA ILE A 28 -3.76 4.65 6.70
C ILE A 28 -3.77 5.12 8.16
N ALA A 29 -3.24 4.31 9.09
CA ALA A 29 -3.18 4.67 10.50
C ALA A 29 -2.37 5.96 10.72
N LEU A 30 -1.19 6.07 10.10
CA LEU A 30 -0.35 7.27 10.22
C LEU A 30 -0.98 8.50 9.57
N ASN A 31 -1.68 8.33 8.43
CA ASN A 31 -2.46 9.39 7.81
C ASN A 31 -3.52 9.93 8.78
N LEU A 32 -4.30 9.05 9.41
CA LEU A 32 -5.36 9.44 10.33
C LEU A 32 -4.80 10.08 11.62
N ILE A 33 -3.70 9.55 12.15
CA ILE A 33 -3.01 10.13 13.30
C ILE A 33 -2.51 11.54 12.98
N ALA A 34 -1.85 11.72 11.84
CA ALA A 34 -1.33 13.01 11.43
C ALA A 34 -2.46 14.02 11.15
N LEU A 35 -3.59 13.57 10.57
CA LEU A 35 -4.80 14.38 10.44
C LEU A 35 -5.30 14.87 11.80
N ALA A 36 -5.42 13.97 12.78
CA ALA A 36 -5.90 14.33 14.12
C ALA A 36 -4.98 15.35 14.80
N ILE A 37 -3.65 15.15 14.72
CA ILE A 37 -2.65 16.06 15.30
C ILE A 37 -2.70 17.43 14.62
N ASN A 38 -2.71 17.46 13.29
CA ASN A 38 -2.73 18.71 12.55
C ASN A 38 -4.06 19.46 12.73
N ALA A 39 -5.19 18.76 12.73
CA ALA A 39 -6.50 19.34 12.99
C ALA A 39 -6.60 19.95 14.40
N GLY A 40 -6.06 19.27 15.42
CA GLY A 40 -6.00 19.79 16.79
C GLY A 40 -5.04 20.98 16.96
N SER A 41 -4.09 21.16 16.04
CA SER A 41 -3.09 22.24 16.10
C SER A 41 -3.53 23.50 15.34
N VAL A 42 -4.67 23.47 14.64
CA VAL A 42 -5.12 24.53 13.73
C VAL A 42 -5.23 25.90 14.42
N GLU A 43 -5.97 25.99 15.54
CA GLU A 43 -6.18 27.28 16.23
C GLU A 43 -4.85 27.89 16.68
N LYS A 44 -3.98 27.08 17.29
CA LYS A 44 -2.67 27.52 17.77
C LYS A 44 -1.76 27.97 16.63
N SER A 45 -1.84 27.30 15.48
CA SER A 45 -1.01 27.63 14.31
C SER A 45 -1.31 29.02 13.71
N ARG A 46 -2.44 29.66 14.03
CA ARG A 46 -2.76 31.01 13.52
C ARG A 46 -1.86 32.09 14.12
N THR A 47 -1.39 31.88 15.34
CA THR A 47 -0.62 32.89 16.11
C THR A 47 0.77 32.41 16.51
N ASP A 48 1.05 31.10 16.45
CA ASP A 48 2.34 30.50 16.81
C ASP A 48 3.00 29.84 15.59
N ASP A 49 4.08 30.46 15.12
CA ASP A 49 4.89 29.97 13.99
C ASP A 49 5.51 28.60 14.27
N THR A 50 5.77 28.27 15.54
CA THR A 50 6.28 26.95 15.94
C THR A 50 5.25 25.87 15.67
N ALA A 51 3.98 26.13 16.02
CA ALA A 51 2.88 25.20 15.77
C ALA A 51 2.66 25.00 14.26
N LEU A 52 2.78 26.06 13.46
CA LEU A 52 2.73 25.97 12.01
C LEU A 52 3.89 25.11 11.45
N PHE A 53 5.12 25.32 11.92
CA PHE A 53 6.28 24.55 11.49
C PHE A 53 6.11 23.06 11.79
N VAL A 54 5.58 22.72 12.97
CA VAL A 54 5.27 21.33 13.34
C VAL A 54 4.24 20.72 12.39
N MET A 55 3.20 21.45 11.98
CA MET A 55 2.22 20.94 11.00
C MET A 55 2.89 20.58 9.67
N PHE A 56 3.84 21.39 9.18
CA PHE A 56 4.60 21.10 7.97
C PHE A 56 5.50 19.86 8.12
N ILE A 57 6.08 19.62 9.30
CA ILE A 57 6.84 18.38 9.58
C ILE A 57 5.92 17.16 9.44
N PHE A 58 4.70 17.22 9.98
CA PHE A 58 3.72 16.14 9.81
C PHE A 58 3.30 15.94 8.36
N VAL A 59 3.15 17.02 7.58
CA VAL A 59 2.91 16.92 6.12
C VAL A 59 4.07 16.20 5.42
N ALA A 60 5.32 16.57 5.71
CA ALA A 60 6.48 15.90 5.14
C ALA A 60 6.52 14.40 5.50
N LEU A 61 6.18 14.07 6.75
CA LEU A 61 6.08 12.68 7.20
C LEU A 61 4.98 11.90 6.45
N ILE A 62 3.78 12.48 6.27
CA ILE A 62 2.69 11.88 5.47
C ILE A 62 3.19 11.59 4.05
N ILE A 63 3.86 12.55 3.40
CA ILE A 63 4.36 12.40 2.03
C ILE A 63 5.32 11.21 1.94
N ILE A 64 6.30 11.13 2.85
CA ILE A 64 7.29 10.06 2.87
C ILE A 64 6.63 8.69 3.08
N ILE A 65 5.72 8.57 4.06
CA ILE A 65 5.06 7.29 4.37
C ILE A 65 4.22 6.81 3.19
N ASN A 66 3.39 7.68 2.60
CA ASN A 66 2.57 7.30 1.46
C ASN A 66 3.44 6.95 0.25
N LEU A 67 4.57 7.65 0.03
CA LEU A 67 5.51 7.30 -1.03
C LEU A 67 6.08 5.89 -0.84
N VAL A 68 6.53 5.56 0.38
CA VAL A 68 7.03 4.22 0.72
C VAL A 68 5.95 3.17 0.51
N ALA A 69 4.71 3.43 0.95
CA ALA A 69 3.59 2.51 0.78
C ALA A 69 3.25 2.28 -0.71
N ILE A 70 3.22 3.34 -1.53
CA ILE A 70 2.95 3.24 -2.97
C ILE A 70 4.06 2.44 -3.67
N ILE A 71 5.33 2.72 -3.37
CA ILE A 71 6.46 1.97 -3.94
C ILE A 71 6.38 0.51 -3.50
N GLY A 72 6.14 0.25 -2.21
CA GLY A 72 6.00 -1.10 -1.64
C GLY A 72 4.91 -1.90 -2.33
N LEU A 73 3.70 -1.35 -2.45
CA LEU A 73 2.56 -1.98 -3.12
C LEU A 73 2.79 -2.19 -4.61
N THR A 74 3.44 -1.24 -5.28
CA THR A 74 3.78 -1.37 -6.71
C THR A 74 4.79 -2.49 -6.94
N LYS A 75 5.81 -2.59 -6.08
CA LYS A 75 6.78 -3.69 -6.11
C LYS A 75 6.13 -5.02 -5.75
N GLY A 76 5.23 -5.06 -4.76
CA GLY A 76 4.45 -6.23 -4.40
C GLY A 76 3.60 -6.75 -5.56
N LYS A 77 2.87 -5.85 -6.24
CA LYS A 77 2.13 -6.16 -7.47
C LYS A 77 3.01 -6.80 -8.54
N GLN A 78 4.20 -6.25 -8.80
CA GLN A 78 5.15 -6.78 -9.78
C GLN A 78 5.67 -8.18 -9.39
N THR A 79 6.06 -8.37 -8.13
CA THR A 79 6.56 -9.66 -7.61
C THR A 79 5.47 -10.72 -7.69
N ARG A 80 4.25 -10.40 -7.24
CA ARG A 80 3.09 -11.31 -7.31
C ARG A 80 2.79 -11.74 -8.75
N ALA A 81 2.82 -10.80 -9.70
CA ALA A 81 2.60 -11.12 -11.12
C ALA A 81 3.67 -12.09 -11.66
N LYS A 82 4.95 -11.88 -11.33
CA LYS A 82 6.05 -12.78 -11.74
C LYS A 82 5.89 -14.18 -11.13
N LEU A 83 5.60 -14.26 -9.83
CA LEU A 83 5.41 -15.53 -9.12
C LEU A 83 4.22 -16.32 -9.65
N LEU A 84 3.07 -15.66 -9.88
CA LEU A 84 1.88 -16.31 -10.43
C LEU A 84 2.07 -16.75 -11.88
N ASN A 85 2.78 -15.97 -12.71
CA ASN A 85 3.15 -16.41 -14.06
C ASN A 85 4.03 -17.67 -14.02
N GLY A 86 5.02 -17.72 -13.11
CA GLY A 86 5.82 -18.92 -12.90
C GLY A 86 4.97 -20.13 -12.48
N LEU A 87 3.98 -19.91 -11.61
CA LEU A 87 3.04 -20.95 -11.16
C LEU A 87 2.17 -21.47 -12.31
N ILE A 88 1.62 -20.59 -13.14
CA ILE A 88 0.80 -20.95 -14.30
C ILE A 88 1.62 -21.75 -15.31
N ASN A 89 2.85 -21.34 -15.61
CA ASN A 89 3.73 -22.09 -16.51
C ASN A 89 3.99 -23.50 -15.97
N MET A 90 4.29 -23.63 -14.68
CA MET A 90 4.46 -24.93 -14.03
C MET A 90 3.20 -25.81 -14.10
N TYR A 91 2.01 -25.21 -14.01
CA TYR A 91 0.75 -25.94 -14.17
C TYR A 91 0.50 -26.41 -15.61
N ARG A 92 0.91 -25.61 -16.60
CA ARG A 92 0.85 -26.01 -18.02
C ARG A 92 1.80 -27.17 -18.30
N ASP A 93 3.02 -27.11 -17.77
CA ASP A 93 4.02 -28.19 -17.91
C ASP A 93 3.54 -29.51 -17.30
N GLN A 94 2.67 -29.44 -16.28
CA GLN A 94 2.07 -30.60 -15.60
C GLN A 94 0.66 -30.95 -16.11
N GLN A 95 0.14 -30.28 -17.15
CA GLN A 95 -1.20 -30.49 -17.73
C GLN A 95 -2.36 -30.36 -16.73
N VAL A 96 -2.21 -29.48 -15.74
CA VAL A 96 -3.24 -29.18 -14.72
C VAL A 96 -3.79 -27.75 -14.82
N ASP A 97 -3.38 -26.99 -15.83
CA ASP A 97 -3.79 -25.61 -16.09
C ASP A 97 -5.30 -25.44 -16.31
N LYS A 98 -6.00 -26.48 -16.78
CA LYS A 98 -7.47 -26.47 -16.90
C LYS A 98 -8.23 -26.18 -15.60
N TYR A 99 -7.58 -26.36 -14.44
CA TYR A 99 -8.17 -26.06 -13.13
C TYR A 99 -7.89 -24.63 -12.65
N TYR A 100 -7.12 -23.84 -13.41
CA TYR A 100 -6.70 -22.51 -13.03
C TYR A 100 -6.98 -21.49 -14.14
N ASP A 101 -7.86 -20.52 -13.85
CA ASP A 101 -8.14 -19.44 -14.78
C ASP A 101 -7.07 -18.35 -14.71
N ALA A 102 -6.39 -18.10 -15.84
CA ALA A 102 -5.39 -17.06 -15.98
C ALA A 102 -5.96 -15.65 -15.77
N SER A 103 -7.27 -15.44 -15.92
CA SER A 103 -7.95 -14.17 -15.67
C SER A 103 -7.79 -13.67 -14.22
N LEU A 104 -7.51 -14.57 -13.27
CA LEU A 104 -7.25 -14.24 -11.87
C LEU A 104 -6.05 -13.28 -11.70
N LEU A 105 -5.06 -13.30 -12.61
CA LEU A 105 -3.94 -12.36 -12.61
C LEU A 105 -4.39 -10.90 -12.73
N THR A 106 -5.40 -10.65 -13.57
CA THR A 106 -5.94 -9.31 -13.81
C THR A 106 -6.68 -8.79 -12.58
N SER A 107 -7.47 -9.65 -11.93
CA SER A 107 -8.21 -9.31 -10.70
C SER A 107 -7.27 -8.86 -9.57
N TYR A 108 -6.08 -9.46 -9.44
CA TYR A 108 -5.09 -9.01 -8.47
C TYR A 108 -4.58 -7.59 -8.74
N SER A 109 -4.32 -7.26 -10.01
CA SER A 109 -3.83 -5.93 -10.38
C SER A 109 -4.82 -4.83 -10.03
N VAL A 110 -6.13 -5.08 -10.17
CA VAL A 110 -7.19 -4.14 -9.77
C VAL A 110 -7.18 -3.92 -8.27
N ARG A 111 -7.05 -4.99 -7.47
CA ARG A 111 -7.01 -4.90 -6.00
C ARG A 111 -5.87 -4.01 -5.50
N TYR A 112 -4.66 -4.14 -6.06
CA TYR A 112 -3.54 -3.26 -5.70
C TYR A 112 -3.83 -1.79 -6.01
N ASN A 113 -4.43 -1.51 -7.17
CA ASN A 113 -4.77 -0.15 -7.55
C ASN A 113 -5.80 0.46 -6.59
N LEU A 114 -6.81 -0.32 -6.16
CA LEU A 114 -7.79 0.14 -5.17
C LEU A 114 -7.15 0.45 -3.82
N PHE A 115 -6.19 -0.35 -3.36
CA PHE A 115 -5.48 -0.07 -2.11
C PHE A 115 -4.60 1.17 -2.19
N ILE A 116 -3.87 1.33 -3.30
CA ILE A 116 -3.10 2.55 -3.54
C ILE A 116 -4.01 3.78 -3.55
N LEU A 117 -5.18 3.69 -4.18
CA LEU A 117 -6.16 4.78 -4.20
C LEU A 117 -6.60 5.17 -2.79
N VAL A 118 -6.95 4.21 -1.93
CA VAL A 118 -7.33 4.48 -0.53
C VAL A 118 -6.21 5.16 0.25
N VAL A 119 -4.98 4.66 0.11
CA VAL A 119 -3.79 5.24 0.76
C VAL A 119 -3.58 6.69 0.31
N VAL A 120 -3.65 6.94 -1.00
CA VAL A 120 -3.50 8.29 -1.57
C VAL A 120 -4.63 9.22 -1.11
N CYS A 121 -5.89 8.80 -1.18
CA CYS A 121 -7.03 9.62 -0.75
C CYS A 121 -6.95 9.98 0.72
N THR A 122 -6.61 9.02 1.59
CA THR A 122 -6.43 9.30 3.03
C THR A 122 -5.27 10.26 3.27
N GLY A 123 -4.14 10.10 2.57
CA GLY A 123 -3.00 11.01 2.67
C GLY A 123 -3.33 12.43 2.21
N ILE A 124 -4.07 12.57 1.10
CA ILE A 124 -4.53 13.87 0.58
C ILE A 124 -5.44 14.56 1.61
N ILE A 125 -6.42 13.86 2.17
CA ILE A 125 -7.32 14.42 3.19
C ILE A 125 -6.53 14.87 4.43
N SER A 126 -5.58 14.05 4.89
CA SER A 126 -4.72 14.37 6.04
C SER A 126 -3.86 15.60 5.83
N ILE A 127 -3.50 15.92 4.58
CA ILE A 127 -2.74 17.13 4.23
C ILE A 127 -3.68 18.31 4.03
N ILE A 128 -4.78 18.17 3.30
CA ILE A 128 -5.59 19.32 2.87
C ILE A 128 -6.46 19.86 4.01
N VAL A 129 -7.16 18.98 4.74
CA VAL A 129 -8.21 19.41 5.69
C VAL A 129 -7.69 20.37 6.77
N PRO A 130 -6.56 20.10 7.46
CA PRO A 130 -6.06 21.01 8.49
C PRO A 130 -5.73 22.41 7.97
N PHE A 131 -5.26 22.52 6.73
CA PHE A 131 -4.88 23.80 6.12
C PHE A 131 -6.08 24.57 5.58
N VAL A 132 -7.15 23.88 5.16
CA VAL A 132 -8.43 24.52 4.81
C VAL A 132 -9.14 25.05 6.06
N MET A 133 -8.98 24.39 7.21
CA MET A 133 -9.58 24.81 8.48
C MET A 133 -8.82 25.95 9.18
N ARG A 134 -7.56 26.19 8.82
CA ARG A 134 -6.73 27.26 9.36
C ARG A 134 -7.21 28.62 8.88
#